data_AF-A0A7W4GJM3-F1
#
_entry.id   AF-A0A7W4GJM3-F1
#
_cell.length_a   1.000
_cell.length_b   1.000
_cell.length_c   1.000
_cell.angle_alpha   90.00
_cell.angle_beta   90.00
_cell.angle_gamma   90.00
#
_symmetry.space_group_name_H-M   'P 1'
#
loop_
_entity.id
_entity.type
_entity.pdbx_description
1 polymer ?
#
loop_
_entity_poly.entity_id
_entity_poly.type
_entity_poly.pdbx_seq_one_letter_code
_entity_poly.pdbx_strand_id
1 'polypeptide(L)'
;MKYQQLENLECGWKWNYLVKKWKEGDSITCHIDSSEADVAVKALLELEHQPTGVLEWISNNMSPELDNKLKQAIRAKRKRHFNAEQVHTKKKSIDLDYRVWEKLSQRANELGCTLSDAIEYLVSEASRSEQASKTVTSLKEDLSKLLSDDK
;
A
#
# COMPACT_ATOMS: atom_id res chain seq x y z
N MET A 1 11.78 9.82 11.43
CA MET A 1 11.15 8.67 10.71
C MET A 1 10.10 8.03 11.63
N LYS A 2 8.97 7.53 11.09
CA LYS A 2 7.86 6.96 11.90
C LYS A 2 8.08 5.51 12.37
N TYR A 3 8.86 4.71 11.63
CA TYR A 3 9.11 3.29 11.93
C TYR A 3 10.60 3.06 12.20
N GLN A 4 10.92 2.18 13.14
CA GLN A 4 12.29 1.76 13.45
C GLN A 4 12.88 0.95 12.29
N GLN A 5 14.18 1.11 12.02
CA GLN A 5 14.89 0.28 11.07
C GLN A 5 15.43 -0.96 11.78
N LEU A 6 15.13 -2.14 11.25
CA LEU A 6 15.56 -3.41 11.81
C LEU A 6 16.66 -3.97 10.92
N GLU A 7 17.90 -3.53 11.11
CA GLU A 7 19.01 -3.76 10.18
C GLU A 7 19.17 -5.25 9.81
N ASN A 8 19.20 -6.14 10.81
CA ASN A 8 19.37 -7.57 10.56
C ASN A 8 18.23 -8.16 9.69
N LEU A 9 16.98 -7.82 10.02
CA LEU A 9 15.80 -8.30 9.29
C LEU A 9 15.71 -7.69 7.88
N GLU A 10 16.04 -6.41 7.74
CA GLU A 10 16.04 -5.69 6.48
C GLU A 10 17.14 -6.19 5.54
N CYS A 11 18.28 -6.64 6.04
CA CYS A 11 19.31 -7.28 5.22
C CYS A 11 18.78 -8.54 4.55
N GLY A 12 18.08 -9.40 5.29
CA GLY A 12 17.40 -10.56 4.71
C GLY A 12 16.35 -10.17 3.66
N TRP A 13 15.64 -9.04 3.84
CA TRP A 13 14.72 -8.55 2.83
C TRP A 13 15.40 -8.00 1.57
N LYS A 14 16.54 -7.32 1.72
CA LYS A 14 17.35 -6.82 0.61
C LYS A 14 17.88 -7.98 -0.22
N TRP A 15 18.46 -8.99 0.42
CA TRP A 15 18.96 -10.18 -0.26
C TRP A 15 17.85 -10.88 -1.05
N ASN A 16 16.71 -11.16 -0.41
CA ASN A 16 15.56 -11.80 -1.08
C ASN A 16 15.05 -11.00 -2.28
N TYR A 17 15.04 -9.66 -2.18
CA TYR A 17 14.63 -8.80 -3.29
C TYR A 17 15.60 -8.90 -4.47
N LEU A 18 16.90 -8.86 -4.21
CA LEU A 18 17.93 -8.94 -5.25
C LEU A 18 17.96 -10.30 -5.94
N VAL A 19 17.89 -11.38 -5.18
CA VAL A 19 17.81 -12.74 -5.73
C VAL A 19 16.55 -12.92 -6.57
N LYS A 20 15.41 -12.39 -6.12
CA LYS A 20 14.18 -12.42 -6.91
C LYS A 20 14.35 -11.66 -8.23
N LYS A 21 14.94 -10.47 -8.19
CA LYS A 21 15.17 -9.62 -9.36
C LYS A 21 16.09 -10.28 -10.39
N TRP A 22 17.17 -10.88 -9.92
CA TRP A 22 18.05 -11.67 -10.75
C TRP A 22 17.34 -12.87 -11.40
N LYS A 23 16.50 -13.61 -10.65
CA LYS A 23 15.69 -14.71 -11.20
C LYS A 23 14.66 -14.26 -12.24
N GLU A 24 14.20 -13.00 -12.17
CA GLU A 24 13.32 -12.39 -13.17
C GLU A 24 14.08 -11.95 -14.44
N GLY A 25 15.42 -12.04 -14.44
CA GLY A 25 16.28 -11.63 -15.56
C GLY A 25 16.73 -10.17 -15.51
N ASP A 26 16.45 -9.45 -14.42
CA ASP A 26 16.90 -8.05 -14.26
C ASP A 26 18.41 -8.00 -13.94
N SER A 27 19.14 -7.06 -14.56
CA SER A 27 20.54 -6.81 -14.22
C SER A 27 20.66 -6.16 -12.85
N ILE A 28 21.17 -6.91 -11.86
CA ILE A 28 21.33 -6.42 -10.49
C ILE A 28 22.67 -5.71 -10.26
N THR A 29 23.66 -5.94 -11.13
CA THR A 29 25.02 -5.44 -10.98
C THR A 29 25.28 -4.17 -11.79
N CYS A 30 26.23 -3.34 -11.37
CA CYS A 30 26.73 -2.21 -12.15
C CYS A 30 27.76 -2.61 -13.23
N HIS A 31 28.22 -3.86 -13.20
CA HIS A 31 29.24 -4.39 -14.12
C HIS A 31 28.70 -4.52 -15.54
N ILE A 32 29.49 -4.06 -16.51
CA ILE A 32 29.17 -4.15 -17.94
C ILE A 32 29.52 -5.54 -18.48
N ASP A 33 30.60 -6.13 -17.95
CA ASP A 33 31.04 -7.47 -18.32
C ASP A 33 30.14 -8.54 -17.67
N SER A 34 29.62 -9.44 -18.51
CA SER A 34 28.76 -10.54 -18.06
C SER A 34 29.50 -11.50 -17.11
N SER A 35 30.81 -11.69 -17.29
CA SER A 35 31.60 -12.57 -16.44
C SER A 35 31.76 -12.01 -15.02
N GLU A 36 32.06 -10.71 -14.88
CA GLU A 36 32.15 -10.02 -13.60
C GLU A 36 30.79 -9.94 -12.89
N ALA A 37 29.72 -9.71 -13.66
CA ALA A 37 28.35 -9.75 -13.17
C ALA A 37 28.01 -11.12 -12.56
N ASP A 38 28.34 -12.21 -13.26
CA ASP A 38 28.11 -13.57 -12.78
C ASP A 38 28.90 -13.90 -11.51
N VAL A 39 30.15 -13.44 -11.40
CA VAL A 39 30.96 -13.60 -10.17
C VAL A 39 30.32 -12.84 -9.01
N ALA A 40 29.92 -11.60 -9.21
CA ALA A 40 29.26 -10.80 -8.17
C ALA A 40 27.93 -11.44 -7.74
N VAL A 41 27.14 -11.97 -8.67
CA VAL A 41 25.89 -12.68 -8.35
C VAL A 41 26.15 -13.94 -7.53
N LYS A 42 27.17 -14.74 -7.89
CA LYS A 42 27.56 -15.94 -7.11
C LYS A 42 27.94 -15.57 -5.68
N ALA A 43 28.75 -14.52 -5.51
CA ALA A 43 29.10 -14.00 -4.19
C ALA A 43 27.85 -13.57 -3.40
N LEU A 44 26.87 -12.94 -4.04
CA LEU A 44 25.61 -12.57 -3.38
C LEU A 44 24.85 -13.81 -2.87
N LEU A 45 24.79 -14.88 -3.66
CA LEU A 45 24.06 -16.11 -3.29
C LEU A 45 24.65 -16.79 -2.04
N GLU A 46 25.97 -16.73 -1.87
CA GLU A 46 26.67 -17.28 -0.70
C GLU A 46 26.40 -16.49 0.59
N LEU A 47 25.97 -15.22 0.47
CA LEU A 47 25.76 -14.29 1.59
C LEU A 47 24.37 -14.40 2.25
N GLU A 48 23.58 -15.44 1.98
CA GLU A 48 22.19 -15.59 2.47
C GLU A 48 22.05 -15.37 3.99
N HIS A 49 23.01 -15.87 4.78
CA HIS A 49 23.00 -15.79 6.23
C HIS A 49 23.92 -14.70 6.81
N GLN A 50 24.52 -13.84 5.97
CA GLN A 50 25.50 -12.85 6.38
C GLN A 50 24.98 -11.42 6.14
N PRO A 51 24.28 -10.80 7.12
CA PRO A 51 23.63 -9.52 6.92
C PRO A 51 24.60 -8.38 6.60
N THR A 52 25.79 -8.39 7.19
CA THR A 52 26.84 -7.38 6.94
C THR A 52 27.39 -7.48 5.52
N GLY A 53 27.68 -8.69 5.04
CA GLY A 53 28.19 -8.91 3.69
C GLY A 53 27.21 -8.49 2.60
N VAL A 54 25.90 -8.62 2.83
CA VAL A 54 24.87 -8.11 1.90
C VAL A 54 24.96 -6.59 1.74
N LEU A 55 25.23 -5.83 2.81
CA LEU A 55 25.35 -4.38 2.73
C LEU A 55 26.60 -3.96 1.96
N GLU A 56 27.73 -4.63 2.21
CA GLU A 56 28.98 -4.40 1.48
C GLU A 56 28.82 -4.72 0.00
N TRP A 57 28.16 -5.84 -0.32
CA TRP A 57 27.87 -6.22 -1.70
C TRP A 57 27.03 -5.15 -2.42
N ILE A 58 25.99 -4.65 -1.76
CA ILE A 58 25.14 -3.58 -2.28
C ILE A 58 25.95 -2.32 -2.57
N SER A 59 26.85 -1.93 -1.66
CA SER A 59 27.67 -0.73 -1.85
C SER A 59 28.63 -0.84 -3.05
N ASN A 60 29.14 -2.04 -3.32
CA ASN A 60 30.23 -2.25 -4.26
C ASN A 60 29.76 -2.68 -5.66
N ASN A 61 28.68 -3.45 -5.75
CA ASN A 61 28.30 -4.13 -6.99
C ASN A 61 26.93 -3.71 -7.53
N MET A 62 26.11 -2.96 -6.79
CA MET A 62 24.72 -2.69 -7.18
C MET A 62 24.59 -1.73 -8.36
N SER A 63 23.68 -2.06 -9.28
CA SER A 63 23.23 -1.12 -10.31
C SER A 63 22.56 0.13 -9.70
N PRO A 64 22.92 1.36 -10.12
CA PRO A 64 22.33 2.59 -9.59
C PRO A 64 20.82 2.71 -9.87
N GLU A 65 20.33 2.10 -10.95
CA GLU A 65 18.90 2.08 -11.26
C GLU A 65 18.09 1.25 -10.25
N LEU A 66 18.72 0.20 -9.72
CA LEU A 66 18.10 -0.73 -8.78
C LEU A 66 18.13 -0.21 -7.35
N ASP A 67 19.13 0.59 -6.98
CA ASP A 67 19.28 1.14 -5.62
C ASP A 67 18.04 1.92 -5.16
N ASN A 68 17.53 2.83 -6.00
CA ASN A 68 16.32 3.59 -5.69
C ASN A 68 15.08 2.69 -5.54
N LYS A 69 14.93 1.71 -6.44
CA LYS A 69 13.82 0.74 -6.41
C LYS A 69 13.89 -0.14 -5.16
N LEU A 70 15.10 -0.58 -4.78
CA LEU A 70 15.35 -1.35 -3.57
C LEU A 70 15.00 -0.53 -2.32
N LYS A 71 15.49 0.71 -2.20
CA LYS A 71 15.17 1.60 -1.06
C LYS A 71 13.66 1.77 -0.90
N GLN A 72 12.92 1.96 -1.99
CA GLN A 72 11.47 2.06 -1.97
C GLN A 72 10.80 0.73 -1.56
N ALA A 73 11.25 -0.39 -2.11
CA ALA A 73 10.73 -1.71 -1.79
C ALA A 73 10.92 -2.06 -0.31
N ILE A 74 12.11 -1.80 0.26
CA ILE A 74 12.41 -2.03 1.68
C ILE A 74 11.59 -1.08 2.55
N ARG A 75 11.45 0.19 2.19
CA ARG A 75 10.57 1.14 2.90
C ARG A 75 9.12 0.65 2.93
N ALA A 76 8.59 0.17 1.81
CA ALA A 76 7.24 -0.37 1.72
C ALA A 76 7.08 -1.65 2.55
N LYS A 77 8.06 -2.56 2.50
CA LYS A 77 8.07 -3.81 3.29
C LYS A 77 8.12 -3.52 4.79
N ARG A 78 8.98 -2.59 5.22
CA ARG A 78 9.04 -2.09 6.60
C ARG A 78 7.69 -1.54 7.07
N LYS A 79 7.08 -0.64 6.29
CA LYS A 79 5.75 -0.09 6.62
C LYS A 79 4.70 -1.20 6.76
N ARG A 80 4.68 -2.18 5.85
CA ARG A 80 3.74 -3.30 5.88
C ARG A 80 3.97 -4.23 7.08
N HIS A 81 5.23 -4.47 7.45
CA HIS A 81 5.59 -5.26 8.62
C HIS A 81 4.98 -4.66 9.89
N PHE A 82 5.27 -3.40 10.20
CA PHE A 82 4.72 -2.73 11.38
C PHE A 82 3.20 -2.54 11.30
N ASN A 83 2.64 -2.22 10.12
CA ASN A 83 1.19 -2.08 9.98
C ASN A 83 0.42 -3.42 10.07
N ALA A 84 1.11 -4.56 9.99
CA ALA A 84 0.46 -5.86 10.16
C ALA A 84 0.21 -6.19 11.64
N GLU A 85 0.92 -5.54 12.56
CA GLU A 85 0.82 -5.77 14.02
C GLU A 85 -0.52 -5.28 14.59
N GLN A 86 -1.10 -4.22 14.01
CA GLN A 86 -2.34 -3.62 14.50
C GLN A 86 -3.44 -3.69 13.45
N VAL A 87 -4.64 -4.11 13.86
CA VAL A 87 -5.79 -4.27 12.94
C VAL A 87 -6.17 -2.97 12.25
N HIS A 88 -6.18 -1.84 12.98
CA HIS A 88 -6.59 -0.53 12.43
C HIS A 88 -5.57 0.08 11.46
N THR A 89 -4.30 -0.38 11.46
CA THR A 89 -3.27 0.08 10.51
C THR A 89 -3.11 -0.87 9.31
N LYS A 90 -3.65 -2.09 9.42
CA LYS A 90 -3.69 -3.09 8.36
C LYS A 90 -4.53 -2.59 7.18
N LYS A 91 -4.05 -2.84 5.97
CA LYS A 91 -4.75 -2.50 4.73
C LYS A 91 -5.24 -3.77 4.04
N LYS A 92 -6.35 -3.66 3.32
CA LYS A 92 -6.94 -4.72 2.51
C LYS A 92 -6.87 -4.32 1.05
N SER A 93 -6.49 -5.26 0.19
CA SER A 93 -6.61 -5.09 -1.25
C SER A 93 -7.99 -5.59 -1.65
N ILE A 94 -8.70 -4.76 -2.41
CA ILE A 94 -10.03 -5.02 -2.96
C ILE A 94 -9.97 -4.77 -4.45
N ASP A 95 -10.66 -5.60 -5.22
CA ASP A 95 -10.86 -5.38 -6.64
C ASP A 95 -12.22 -4.69 -6.83
N LEU A 96 -12.24 -3.65 -7.66
CA LEU A 96 -13.44 -2.90 -8.01
C LEU A 96 -13.59 -2.90 -9.53
N ASP A 97 -14.83 -2.95 -10.01
CA ASP A 97 -15.12 -2.71 -11.42
C ASP A 97 -14.60 -1.34 -11.84
N TYR A 98 -14.04 -1.26 -13.05
CA TYR A 98 -13.39 -0.05 -13.55
C TYR A 98 -14.27 1.20 -13.41
N ARG A 99 -15.55 1.12 -13.78
CA ARG A 99 -16.48 2.26 -13.71
C ARG A 99 -16.82 2.68 -12.28
N VAL A 100 -16.78 1.76 -11.32
CA VAL A 100 -17.01 2.04 -9.90
C VAL A 100 -15.78 2.74 -9.32
N TRP A 101 -14.59 2.21 -9.60
CA TRP A 101 -13.33 2.82 -9.22
C TRP A 101 -13.19 4.23 -9.79
N GLU A 102 -13.52 4.44 -11.07
CA GLU A 102 -13.43 5.74 -11.74
C GLU A 102 -14.27 6.80 -11.03
N LYS A 103 -15.55 6.50 -10.75
CA LYS A 103 -16.45 7.40 -10.02
C LYS A 103 -15.95 7.70 -8.61
N LEU A 104 -15.52 6.67 -7.89
CA LEU A 104 -14.98 6.84 -6.54
C LEU A 104 -13.72 7.69 -6.54
N SER A 105 -12.82 7.48 -7.52
CA SER A 105 -11.59 8.25 -7.66
C SER A 105 -11.85 9.70 -8.01
N GLN A 106 -12.80 9.98 -8.91
CA GLN A 106 -13.21 11.35 -9.22
C GLN A 106 -13.75 12.04 -7.96
N ARG A 107 -14.65 11.37 -7.23
CA ARG A 107 -15.22 11.92 -5.99
C ARG A 107 -14.16 12.16 -4.91
N ALA A 108 -13.22 11.25 -4.73
CA ALA A 108 -12.12 11.41 -3.78
C ALA A 108 -11.21 12.58 -4.15
N ASN A 109 -10.92 12.75 -5.45
CA ASN A 109 -10.12 13.87 -5.96
C ASN A 109 -10.85 15.22 -5.78
N GLU A 110 -12.16 15.29 -6.04
CA GLU A 110 -12.99 16.48 -5.80
C GLU A 110 -12.98 16.89 -4.32
N LEU A 111 -13.04 15.92 -3.42
CA LEU A 111 -13.01 16.13 -1.97
C LEU A 111 -11.58 16.35 -1.43
N GLY A 112 -10.55 16.16 -2.26
CA GLY A 112 -9.14 16.27 -1.86
C GLY A 112 -8.72 15.25 -0.80
N CYS A 113 -9.38 14.08 -0.72
CA CYS A 113 -9.16 13.07 0.32
C CYS A 113 -8.73 11.72 -0.27
N THR A 114 -8.35 10.77 0.60
CA THR A 114 -8.01 9.42 0.12
C THR A 114 -9.28 8.63 -0.24
N LEU A 115 -9.15 7.61 -1.09
CA LEU A 115 -10.28 6.73 -1.42
C LEU A 115 -10.97 6.15 -0.18
N SER A 116 -10.21 5.82 0.87
CA SER A 116 -10.77 5.31 2.13
C SER A 116 -11.61 6.35 2.85
N ASP A 117 -11.13 7.59 2.93
CA ASP A 117 -11.86 8.69 3.58
C ASP A 117 -13.10 9.07 2.77
N ALA A 118 -13.00 9.02 1.43
CA ALA A 118 -14.14 9.24 0.55
C ALA A 118 -15.24 8.20 0.77
N ILE A 119 -14.88 6.91 0.94
CA ILE A 119 -15.84 5.85 1.27
C ILE A 119 -16.50 6.14 2.63
N GLU A 120 -15.73 6.49 3.66
CA GLU A 120 -16.27 6.79 4.98
C GLU A 120 -17.24 7.98 4.97
N TYR A 121 -16.89 9.02 4.22
CA TYR A 121 -17.75 10.18 4.00
C TYR A 121 -19.06 9.79 3.30
N LEU A 122 -18.99 9.05 2.18
CA LEU A 122 -20.17 8.64 1.42
C LEU A 122 -21.10 7.72 2.22
N VAL A 123 -20.55 6.79 3.02
CA VAL A 123 -21.35 5.93 3.90
C VAL A 123 -22.04 6.75 4.98
N SER A 124 -21.34 7.73 5.56
CA SER A 124 -21.90 8.62 6.56
C SER A 124 -23.00 9.52 5.97
N GLU A 125 -22.80 10.03 4.76
CA GLU A 125 -23.77 10.86 4.04
C GLU A 125 -25.03 10.06 3.67
N ALA A 126 -24.87 8.83 3.16
CA ALA A 126 -25.98 7.94 2.84
C ALA A 126 -26.84 7.63 4.08
N SER A 127 -26.21 7.33 5.21
CA SER A 127 -26.92 7.08 6.48
C SER A 127 -27.71 8.30 6.97
N ARG A 128 -27.13 9.51 6.87
CA ARG A 128 -27.84 10.76 7.21
C ARG A 128 -29.01 11.03 6.27
N SER A 129 -28.84 10.79 4.97
CA SER A 129 -29.90 10.94 3.97
C SER A 129 -31.07 9.99 4.22
N GLU A 130 -30.78 8.73 4.58
CA GLU A 130 -31.80 7.73 4.93
C GLU A 130 -32.58 8.15 6.18
N GLN A 131 -31.88 8.60 7.23
CA GLN A 131 -32.51 9.09 8.46
C GLN A 131 -33.39 10.32 8.18
N ALA A 132 -32.91 11.27 7.38
CA ALA A 132 -33.68 12.45 6.99
C ALA A 132 -34.92 12.09 6.17
N SER A 133 -34.82 11.10 5.27
CA SER A 133 -35.98 10.62 4.50
C SER A 133 -37.04 9.98 5.42
N LYS A 134 -36.62 9.19 6.41
CA LYS A 134 -37.52 8.60 7.42
C LYS A 134 -38.22 9.66 8.27
N THR A 135 -37.50 10.67 8.76
CA THR A 135 -38.11 11.75 9.56
C THR A 135 -39.09 12.57 8.73
N VAL A 136 -38.76 12.90 7.49
CA VAL A 136 -39.68 13.62 6.59
C VAL A 136 -40.93 12.79 6.30
N THR A 137 -40.80 11.47 6.15
CA THR A 137 -41.94 10.58 5.92
C THR A 137 -42.84 10.50 7.15
N SER A 138 -42.27 10.31 8.34
CA SER A 138 -43.00 10.35 9.62
C SER A 138 -43.76 11.66 9.80
N LEU A 139 -43.09 12.80 9.57
CA LEU A 139 -43.71 14.12 9.70
C LEU A 139 -44.88 14.30 8.73
N LYS A 140 -44.76 13.80 7.50
CA LYS A 140 -45.85 13.83 6.52
C LYS A 140 -47.05 12.98 6.96
N GLU A 141 -46.80 11.80 7.51
CA GLU A 141 -47.86 10.93 8.04
C GLU A 141 -48.56 11.57 9.24
N ASP A 142 -47.81 12.14 10.17
CA ASP A 142 -48.36 12.79 11.36
C ASP A 142 -49.19 14.02 11.00
N LEU A 143 -48.70 14.85 10.08
CA LEU A 143 -49.46 15.99 9.54
C LEU A 143 -50.73 15.55 8.82
N SER A 144 -50.66 14.46 8.05
CA SER A 144 -51.82 13.94 7.32
C SER A 144 -52.91 13.45 8.28
N LYS A 145 -52.51 12.80 9.39
CA LYS A 145 -53.44 12.36 10.45
C LYS A 145 -54.12 13.55 11.13
N LEU A 146 -53.35 14.56 11.53
CA LEU A 146 -53.90 15.77 12.14
C LEU A 146 -54.92 16.47 11.22
N LEU A 147 -54.62 16.58 9.93
CA LEU A 147 -55.52 17.20 8.95
C LEU A 147 -56.77 16.34 8.66
N SER A 148 -56.70 15.02 8.81
CA SER A 148 -57.86 14.15 8.67
C SER A 148 -58.78 14.15 9.88
N ASP A 149 -58.24 14.42 11.08
CA ASP A 149 -59.01 14.48 12.33
C ASP A 149 -59.78 15.81 12.50
N ASP A 150 -59.44 16.85 11.73
CA ASP A 150 -60.14 18.16 11.68
C ASP A 150 -61.37 18.18 10.73
N LYS A 151 -61.80 17.03 10.20
CA LYS A 151 -63.05 16.86 9.42
C LYS A 151 -64.09 16.06 10.17
#